data_AF-A0A962UUZ6-F1
#
_entry.id   AF-A0A962UUZ6-F1
#
_cell.length_a   1.000
_cell.length_b   1.000
_cell.length_c   1.000
_cell.angle_alpha   90.00
_cell.angle_beta   90.00
_cell.angle_gamma   90.00
#
_symmetry.space_group_name_H-M   'P 1'
#
loop_
_entity.id
_entity.type
_entity.pdbx_description
1 polymer ?
#
loop_
_entity_poly.entity_id
_entity_poly.type
_entity_poly.pdbx_seq_one_letter_code
_entity_poly.pdbx_strand_id
1 'polypeptide(L)'
;MSSRLFNWFKFSSPATFYPLARKISLVSAVIAVVLIAIGLYLSFFVAPTDYKQGEGYRIIFVHVPASWMSMFIYLVMAGWAALGLVFNTRLSAMMAQALAPTGAMFAFLSLWTGSFWGKPMWGTWWVWDARITSELIL
;
A
#
# COMPACT_ATOMS: atom_id res chain seq x y z
N MET A 1 41.71 -17.07 -8.74
CA MET A 1 40.74 -16.21 -9.45
C MET A 1 39.37 -16.39 -8.80
N SER A 2 38.99 -15.52 -7.87
CA SER A 2 37.69 -15.59 -7.20
C SER A 2 36.60 -15.09 -8.16
N SER A 3 35.72 -15.99 -8.58
CA SER A 3 34.55 -15.68 -9.39
C SER A 3 33.57 -14.82 -8.59
N ARG A 4 33.68 -13.50 -8.69
CA ARG A 4 32.65 -12.56 -8.20
C ARG A 4 31.40 -12.65 -9.08
N LEU A 5 30.70 -13.77 -9.06
CA LEU A 5 29.48 -13.97 -9.85
C LEU A 5 28.30 -13.15 -9.30
N PHE A 6 28.35 -12.72 -8.04
CA PHE A 6 27.31 -11.89 -7.43
C PHE A 6 27.90 -10.82 -6.51
N ASN A 7 27.78 -9.55 -6.89
CA ASN A 7 28.09 -8.43 -6.02
C ASN A 7 26.84 -8.02 -5.25
N TRP A 8 26.62 -8.65 -4.09
CA TRP A 8 25.47 -8.41 -3.20
C TRP A 8 25.29 -6.94 -2.80
N PHE A 9 26.37 -6.15 -2.82
CA PHE A 9 26.34 -4.74 -2.41
C PHE A 9 26.28 -3.74 -3.58
N LYS A 10 26.11 -4.21 -4.83
CA LYS A 10 26.11 -3.35 -6.02
C LYS A 10 25.08 -2.21 -5.94
N PHE A 11 23.95 -2.45 -5.30
CA PHE A 11 22.84 -1.49 -5.15
C PHE A 11 22.72 -0.89 -3.75
N SER A 12 23.74 -1.07 -2.90
CA SER A 12 23.71 -0.52 -1.53
C SER A 12 23.97 0.99 -1.49
N SER A 13 24.45 1.59 -2.59
CA SER A 13 24.64 3.04 -2.69
C SER A 13 23.47 3.70 -3.44
N PRO A 14 22.99 4.88 -2.99
CA PRO A 14 21.91 5.59 -3.67
C PRO A 14 22.22 5.90 -5.15
N ALA A 15 23.48 6.23 -5.46
CA ALA A 15 23.91 6.59 -6.82
C ALA A 15 23.73 5.43 -7.82
N THR A 16 23.98 4.19 -7.38
CA THR A 16 23.82 3.01 -8.24
C THR A 16 22.39 2.47 -8.24
N PHE A 17 21.65 2.65 -7.14
CA PHE A 17 20.27 2.17 -7.02
C PHE A 17 19.24 3.06 -7.72
N TYR A 18 19.37 4.39 -7.62
CA TYR A 18 18.34 5.33 -8.09
C TYR A 18 17.98 5.21 -9.58
N PRO A 19 18.93 5.04 -10.52
CA PRO A 19 18.58 4.85 -11.94
C PRO A 19 17.78 3.58 -12.21
N LEU A 20 18.08 2.51 -11.47
CA LEU A 20 17.34 1.24 -11.57
C LEU A 20 15.95 1.39 -10.94
N ALA A 21 15.88 1.96 -9.74
CA ALA A 21 14.64 2.22 -9.04
C ALA A 21 13.67 3.05 -9.89
N ARG A 22 14.18 4.09 -10.58
CA ARG A 22 13.38 4.90 -11.50
C ARG A 22 12.76 4.06 -12.62
N LYS A 23 13.53 3.22 -13.30
CA LYS A 23 13.00 2.36 -14.38
C LYS A 23 11.95 1.39 -13.86
N ILE A 24 12.23 0.72 -12.74
CA ILE A 24 11.29 -0.22 -12.12
C ILE A 24 10.00 0.51 -11.71
N SER A 25 10.13 1.67 -11.04
CA SER A 25 8.98 2.44 -10.56
C SER A 25 8.05 2.86 -11.69
N LEU A 26 8.58 3.24 -12.85
CA LEU A 26 7.77 3.63 -14.00
C LEU A 26 6.99 2.44 -14.57
N VAL A 27 7.66 1.30 -14.77
CA VAL A 27 7.01 0.08 -15.28
C VAL A 27 5.96 -0.41 -14.29
N SER A 28 6.31 -0.49 -13.00
CA SER A 28 5.38 -0.87 -11.94
C SER A 28 4.20 0.08 -11.82
N ALA A 29 4.39 1.40 -11.98
CA ALA A 29 3.31 2.38 -11.94
C ALA A 29 2.33 2.18 -13.10
N VAL A 30 2.83 1.95 -14.32
CA VAL A 30 1.98 1.67 -15.49
C VAL A 30 1.15 0.40 -15.26
N ILE A 31 1.80 -0.68 -14.80
CA ILE A 31 1.10 -1.93 -14.49
C ILE A 31 0.04 -1.71 -13.41
N ALA A 32 0.38 -0.99 -12.33
CA ALA A 32 -0.55 -0.69 -11.25
C ALA A 32 -1.77 0.10 -11.75
N VAL A 33 -1.58 1.14 -12.55
CA VAL A 33 -2.69 1.93 -13.12
C VAL A 33 -3.60 1.07 -13.99
N VAL A 34 -3.03 0.22 -14.85
CA VAL A 34 -3.82 -0.68 -15.70
C VAL A 34 -4.61 -1.68 -14.86
N LEU A 35 -3.99 -2.32 -13.87
CA LEU A 35 -4.66 -3.28 -13.00
C LEU A 35 -5.75 -2.63 -12.14
N ILE A 36 -5.51 -1.42 -11.64
CA ILE A 36 -6.52 -0.64 -10.91
C ILE A 36 -7.69 -0.33 -11.83
N ALA A 37 -7.45 0.14 -13.05
CA ALA A 37 -8.53 0.44 -14.01
C ALA A 37 -9.39 -0.80 -14.33
N ILE A 38 -8.74 -1.94 -14.57
CA ILE A 38 -9.43 -3.22 -14.78
C ILE A 38 -10.22 -3.62 -13.52
N GLY A 39 -9.61 -3.54 -12.35
CA GLY A 39 -10.25 -3.88 -11.07
C GLY A 39 -11.48 -3.03 -10.78
N LEU A 40 -11.39 -1.72 -11.01
CA LEU A 40 -12.52 -0.79 -10.86
C LEU A 40 -13.65 -1.07 -11.86
N TYR A 41 -13.30 -1.42 -13.09
CA TYR A 41 -14.31 -1.81 -14.09
C TYR A 41 -15.05 -3.08 -13.65
N LEU A 42 -14.29 -4.10 -13.23
CA LEU A 42 -14.87 -5.35 -12.75
C LEU A 42 -15.74 -5.15 -11.50
N SER A 43 -15.30 -4.32 -10.55
CA SER A 43 -16.04 -4.12 -9.31
C SER A 43 -17.33 -3.33 -9.47
N PHE A 44 -17.35 -2.28 -10.30
CA PHE A 44 -18.52 -1.42 -10.43
C PHE A 44 -19.52 -1.87 -11.49
N PHE A 45 -19.05 -2.52 -12.57
CA PHE A 45 -19.93 -2.82 -13.71
C PHE A 45 -20.20 -4.31 -13.90
N VAL A 46 -19.27 -5.19 -13.50
CA VAL A 46 -19.39 -6.63 -13.75
C VAL A 46 -19.84 -7.39 -12.50
N ALA A 47 -19.33 -7.03 -11.33
CA ALA A 47 -19.65 -7.73 -10.09
C ALA A 47 -21.15 -7.58 -9.75
N PRO A 48 -21.87 -8.69 -9.50
CA PRO A 48 -23.27 -8.62 -9.09
C PRO A 48 -23.37 -7.97 -7.71
N THR A 49 -24.54 -7.40 -7.42
CA THR A 49 -24.87 -6.91 -6.09
C THR A 49 -24.99 -8.06 -5.11
N ASP A 50 -24.58 -7.83 -3.86
CA ASP A 50 -24.80 -8.82 -2.81
C ASP A 50 -26.26 -8.82 -2.35
N TYR A 51 -26.77 -10.00 -1.99
CA TYR A 51 -28.17 -10.18 -1.58
C TYR A 51 -28.51 -9.45 -0.26
N LYS A 52 -27.55 -9.32 0.66
CA LYS A 52 -27.76 -8.65 1.96
C LYS A 52 -27.31 -7.20 1.95
N GLN A 53 -26.21 -6.92 1.25
CA GLN A 53 -25.53 -5.62 1.28
C GLN A 53 -25.87 -4.73 0.08
N GLY A 54 -26.58 -5.25 -0.93
CA GLY A 54 -26.94 -4.53 -2.14
C GLY A 54 -25.73 -3.96 -2.86
N GLU A 55 -25.86 -2.72 -3.33
CA GLU A 55 -24.79 -1.96 -3.99
C GLU A 55 -23.63 -1.59 -3.05
N GLY A 56 -23.90 -1.50 -1.73
CA GLY A 56 -22.88 -1.15 -0.74
C GLY A 56 -21.73 -2.15 -0.69
N TYR A 57 -21.97 -3.41 -1.06
CA TYR A 57 -20.95 -4.44 -1.21
C TYR A 57 -19.80 -4.02 -2.13
N ARG A 58 -20.09 -3.25 -3.18
CA ARG A 58 -19.07 -2.88 -4.19
C ARG A 58 -17.98 -1.97 -3.62
N ILE A 59 -18.22 -1.29 -2.51
CA ILE A 59 -17.21 -0.48 -1.80
C ILE A 59 -16.06 -1.36 -1.28
N ILE A 60 -16.34 -2.62 -0.92
CA ILE A 60 -15.33 -3.56 -0.39
C ILE A 60 -14.20 -3.82 -1.39
N PHE A 61 -14.50 -3.82 -2.69
CA PHE A 61 -13.49 -4.02 -3.74
C PHE A 61 -12.44 -2.92 -3.79
N VAL A 62 -12.73 -1.74 -3.24
CA VAL A 62 -11.75 -0.66 -3.07
C VAL A 62 -11.20 -0.68 -1.65
N HIS A 63 -12.06 -0.81 -0.66
CA HIS A 63 -11.70 -0.73 0.76
C HIS A 63 -10.70 -1.80 1.17
N VAL A 64 -10.98 -3.08 0.93
CA VAL A 64 -10.14 -4.18 1.42
C VAL A 64 -8.73 -4.14 0.84
N PRO A 65 -8.53 -3.98 -0.50
CA PRO A 65 -7.20 -3.79 -1.04
C PRO A 65 -6.49 -2.56 -0.49
N ALA A 66 -7.21 -1.44 -0.27
CA ALA A 66 -6.62 -0.24 0.29
C ALA A 66 -6.10 -0.46 1.72
N SER A 67 -6.89 -1.11 2.59
CA SER A 67 -6.45 -1.46 3.96
C SER A 67 -5.23 -2.38 3.95
N TRP A 68 -5.22 -3.38 3.06
CA TRP A 68 -4.05 -4.27 2.91
C TRP A 68 -2.80 -3.52 2.45
N MET A 69 -2.93 -2.63 1.47
CA MET A 69 -1.81 -1.85 0.97
C MET A 69 -1.26 -0.86 2.01
N SER A 70 -2.15 -0.23 2.78
CA SER A 70 -1.80 0.61 3.93
C SER A 70 -0.89 -0.15 4.90
N MET A 71 -1.40 -1.23 5.50
CA MET A 71 -0.64 -2.04 6.46
C MET A 71 0.68 -2.56 5.89
N PHE A 72 0.66 -3.06 4.65
CA PHE A 72 1.86 -3.60 4.01
C PHE A 72 2.94 -2.53 3.82
N ILE A 73 2.59 -1.35 3.32
CA ILE A 73 3.55 -0.26 3.10
C ILE A 73 4.13 0.22 4.42
N TYR A 74 3.31 0.39 5.45
CA TYR A 74 3.78 0.80 6.77
C TYR A 74 4.71 -0.24 7.42
N LEU A 75 4.44 -1.54 7.25
CA LEU A 75 5.33 -2.60 7.71
C LEU A 75 6.68 -2.58 6.97
N VAL A 76 6.66 -2.40 5.64
CA VAL A 76 7.89 -2.27 4.85
C VAL A 76 8.67 -1.01 5.25
N MET A 77 7.99 0.10 5.49
CA MET A 77 8.59 1.35 5.96
C MET A 77 9.22 1.18 7.35
N ALA A 78 8.55 0.50 8.28
CA ALA A 78 9.10 0.15 9.58
C ALA A 78 10.35 -0.73 9.45
N GLY A 79 10.36 -1.69 8.52
CA GLY A 79 11.53 -2.49 8.19
C GLY A 79 12.72 -1.63 7.70
N TRP A 80 12.47 -0.68 6.80
CA TRP A 80 13.50 0.27 6.36
C TRP A 80 13.98 1.16 7.49
N ALA A 81 13.09 1.67 8.34
CA ALA A 81 13.49 2.46 9.52
C ALA A 81 14.38 1.65 10.46
N ALA A 82 14.03 0.39 10.74
CA ALA A 82 14.85 -0.51 11.57
C ALA A 82 16.24 -0.76 10.95
N LEU A 83 16.31 -1.03 9.65
CA LEU A 83 17.60 -1.15 8.94
C LEU A 83 18.41 0.14 8.99
N GLY A 84 17.74 1.30 8.89
CA GLY A 84 18.36 2.61 9.06
C GLY A 84 18.96 2.82 10.44
N LEU A 85 18.26 2.38 11.50
CA LEU A 85 18.75 2.47 12.88
C LEU A 85 19.92 1.50 13.15
N VAL A 86 19.84 0.26 12.65
CA VAL A 86 20.86 -0.76 12.90
C VAL A 86 22.14 -0.51 12.08
N PHE A 87 21.99 -0.17 10.80
CA PHE A 87 23.12 -0.09 9.87
C PHE A 87 23.52 1.34 9.48
N ASN A 88 22.77 2.36 9.93
CA ASN A 88 23.02 3.77 9.65
C ASN A 88 23.20 4.08 8.16
N THR A 89 22.36 3.47 7.31
CA THR A 89 22.45 3.62 5.86
C THR A 89 21.55 4.74 5.35
N ARG A 90 22.08 5.59 4.46
CA ARG A 90 21.31 6.68 3.83
C ARG A 90 20.14 6.14 2.97
N LEU A 91 20.34 4.98 2.33
CA LEU A 91 19.33 4.37 1.47
C LEU A 91 18.06 4.03 2.25
N SER A 92 18.19 3.51 3.48
CA SER A 92 17.03 3.17 4.32
C SER A 92 16.14 4.38 4.61
N ALA A 93 16.73 5.52 4.98
CA ALA A 93 15.99 6.76 5.20
C ALA A 93 15.30 7.25 3.92
N MET A 94 15.97 7.17 2.77
CA MET A 94 15.38 7.54 1.47
C MET A 94 14.18 6.65 1.12
N MET A 95 14.28 5.33 1.33
CA MET A 95 13.19 4.40 1.07
C MET A 95 12.00 4.64 1.99
N ALA A 96 12.24 4.86 3.29
CA ALA A 96 11.16 5.18 4.23
C ALA A 96 10.41 6.46 3.83
N GLN A 97 11.14 7.53 3.49
CA GLN A 97 10.54 8.79 3.03
C GLN A 97 9.74 8.63 1.72
N ALA A 98 10.24 7.80 0.79
CA ALA A 98 9.54 7.55 -0.48
C ALA A 98 8.23 6.75 -0.28
N LEU A 99 8.17 5.88 0.73
CA LEU A 99 7.00 5.05 1.03
C LEU A 99 5.91 5.80 1.80
N ALA A 100 6.31 6.71 2.70
CA ALA A 100 5.40 7.44 3.59
C ALA A 100 4.16 8.06 2.89
N PRO A 101 4.27 8.84 1.79
CA PRO A 101 3.08 9.44 1.17
C PRO A 101 2.14 8.40 0.55
N THR A 102 2.69 7.30 0.02
CA THR A 102 1.89 6.21 -0.56
C THR A 102 1.16 5.44 0.55
N GLY A 103 1.83 5.17 1.67
CA GLY A 103 1.22 4.55 2.85
C GLY A 103 0.08 5.39 3.40
N ALA A 104 0.32 6.69 3.63
CA ALA A 104 -0.69 7.63 4.12
C ALA A 104 -1.90 7.74 3.18
N MET A 105 -1.67 7.73 1.86
CA MET A 105 -2.75 7.72 0.86
C MET A 105 -3.64 6.48 0.99
N PHE A 106 -3.05 5.28 1.13
CA PHE A 106 -3.83 4.05 1.29
C PHE A 106 -4.53 3.96 2.65
N ALA A 107 -3.88 4.42 3.73
CA ALA A 107 -4.51 4.52 5.05
C ALA A 107 -5.73 5.45 5.00
N PHE A 108 -5.59 6.62 4.37
CA PHE A 108 -6.71 7.54 4.17
C PHE A 108 -7.84 6.89 3.36
N LEU A 109 -7.52 6.26 2.21
CA LEU A 109 -8.51 5.59 1.38
C LEU A 109 -9.23 4.46 2.14
N SER A 110 -8.49 3.69 2.92
CA SER A 110 -8.99 2.62 3.80
C SER A 110 -10.00 3.18 4.80
N LEU A 111 -9.64 4.21 5.56
CA LEU A 111 -10.51 4.85 6.56
C LEU A 111 -11.75 5.49 5.92
N TRP A 112 -11.55 6.20 4.80
CA TRP A 112 -12.61 6.88 4.07
C TRP A 112 -13.65 5.87 3.56
N THR A 113 -13.21 4.92 2.72
CA THR A 113 -14.09 3.91 2.12
C THR A 113 -14.70 2.97 3.17
N GLY A 114 -13.96 2.66 4.24
CA GLY A 114 -14.45 1.88 5.37
C GLY A 114 -15.59 2.59 6.10
N SER A 115 -15.50 3.90 6.28
CA SER A 115 -16.57 4.70 6.88
C SER A 115 -17.85 4.69 6.01
N PHE A 116 -17.70 4.86 4.68
CA PHE A 116 -18.83 4.78 3.74
C PHE A 116 -19.50 3.41 3.72
N TRP A 117 -18.73 2.34 3.83
CA TRP A 117 -19.27 1.00 3.95
C TRP A 117 -19.87 0.73 5.34
N GLY A 118 -19.29 1.27 6.41
CA GLY A 118 -19.76 1.09 7.78
C GLY A 118 -21.15 1.68 8.02
N LYS A 119 -21.48 2.82 7.41
CA LYS A 119 -22.79 3.46 7.62
C LYS A 119 -24.00 2.57 7.28
N PRO A 120 -24.10 1.95 6.08
CA PRO A 120 -25.19 1.04 5.77
C PRO A 120 -25.11 -0.29 6.52
N MET A 121 -23.91 -0.79 6.85
CA MET A 121 -23.78 -2.14 7.44
C MET A 121 -23.89 -2.17 8.96
N TRP A 122 -23.45 -1.10 9.64
CA TRP A 122 -23.40 -1.01 11.11
C TRP A 122 -24.23 0.14 11.67
N GLY A 123 -24.82 0.99 10.81
CA GLY A 123 -25.61 2.15 11.22
C GLY A 123 -24.77 3.36 11.65
N THR A 124 -23.45 3.22 11.75
CA THR A 124 -22.49 4.26 12.18
C THR A 124 -21.32 4.35 11.20
N TRP A 125 -20.70 5.53 11.11
CA TRP A 125 -19.51 5.77 10.30
C TRP A 125 -18.23 5.27 10.98
N TRP A 126 -18.25 5.15 12.31
CA TRP A 126 -17.08 4.82 13.10
C TRP A 126 -17.44 4.01 14.33
N VAL A 127 -16.55 3.09 14.68
CA VAL A 127 -16.55 2.34 15.94
C VAL A 127 -15.12 2.30 16.45
N TRP A 128 -14.93 2.54 17.74
CA TRP A 128 -13.62 2.51 18.39
C TRP A 128 -13.13 1.10 18.70
N ASP A 129 -13.26 0.19 17.74
CA ASP A 129 -12.72 -1.16 17.88
C ASP A 129 -11.22 -1.19 17.59
N ALA A 130 -10.55 -2.27 17.96
CA ALA A 130 -9.11 -2.41 17.78
C ALA A 130 -8.65 -2.32 16.32
N ARG A 131 -9.48 -2.75 15.36
CA ARG A 131 -9.11 -2.86 13.93
C ARG A 131 -9.09 -1.49 13.26
N ILE A 132 -10.17 -0.72 13.46
CA ILE A 132 -10.30 0.59 12.82
C ILE A 132 -9.44 1.62 13.54
N THR A 133 -9.30 1.49 14.87
CA THR A 133 -8.35 2.31 15.64
C THR A 133 -6.91 2.02 15.26
N SER A 134 -6.53 0.75 15.01
CA SER A 134 -5.18 0.46 14.53
C SER A 134 -4.92 1.04 13.15
N GLU A 135 -5.89 0.98 12.24
CA GLU A 135 -5.77 1.56 10.90
C GLU A 135 -5.63 3.09 10.95
N LEU A 136 -6.27 3.76 11.91
CA LEU A 136 -6.14 5.20 12.12
C LEU A 136 -4.75 5.64 12.57
N ILE A 137 -4.05 4.77 13.30
CA ILE A 137 -2.74 5.05 13.89
C ILE A 137 -1.61 4.89 12.86
N LEU A 138 -1.81 4.08 11.82
CA LEU A 138 -0.87 3.90 10.70
C LEU A 138 -0.64 5.24 9.99
#